data_AF-Q31N00-F1
#
_entry.id   AF-Q31N00-F1
#
_cell.length_a   1.000
_cell.length_b   1.000
_cell.length_c   1.000
_cell.angle_alpha   90.00
_cell.angle_beta   90.00
_cell.angle_gamma   90.00
#
_symmetry.space_group_name_H-M   'P 1'
#
loop_
_entity.id
_entity.type
_entity.pdbx_description
1 polymer ?
#
loop_
_entity_poly.entity_id
_entity_poly.type
_entity_poly.pdbx_seq_one_letter_code
_entity_poly.pdbx_strand_id
1 'polypeptide(L)'
;MNQIIINSVCPICIWLVLTLFFLSVLCALQDGAAQLKRLHQVPCNRCAFSTGDHRLKCTVRPCQAFSEEAICCIDFEPVSIKPAHLWLIQSLQVSKLGRS
;
A
#
# COMPACT_ATOMS: atom_id res chain seq x y z
N MET A 1 -28.23 28.87 -42.12
CA MET A 1 -26.87 28.39 -41.79
C MET A 1 -26.64 28.24 -40.29
N ASN A 2 -26.96 29.24 -39.44
CA ASN A 2 -26.65 29.18 -38.00
C ASN A 2 -27.28 28.01 -37.22
N GLN A 3 -28.49 27.58 -37.58
CA GLN A 3 -29.17 26.45 -36.90
C GLN A 3 -28.45 25.11 -37.09
N ILE A 4 -27.79 24.90 -38.24
CA ILE A 4 -27.05 23.66 -38.53
C ILE A 4 -25.74 23.62 -37.74
N ILE A 5 -25.08 24.77 -37.59
CA ILE A 5 -23.82 24.89 -36.84
C ILE A 5 -24.05 24.54 -35.37
N ILE A 6 -25.10 25.10 -34.75
CA ILE A 6 -25.39 24.86 -33.34
C ILE A 6 -25.74 23.39 -33.09
N ASN A 7 -26.58 22.79 -33.95
CA ASN A 7 -27.00 21.39 -33.82
C ASN A 7 -25.83 20.40 -33.90
N SER A 8 -24.81 20.70 -34.72
CA SER A 8 -23.65 19.83 -34.89
C SER A 8 -22.55 20.08 -33.85
N VAL A 9 -22.27 21.34 -33.50
CA VAL A 9 -21.14 21.70 -32.63
C VAL A 9 -21.43 21.41 -31.16
N CYS A 10 -22.65 21.66 -30.69
CA CYS A 10 -23.04 21.48 -29.29
C CYS A 10 -22.80 20.04 -28.76
N PRO A 11 -23.29 18.97 -29.41
CA PRO A 11 -23.04 17.61 -28.92
C PRO A 11 -21.55 17.25 -28.96
N ILE A 12 -20.80 17.71 -29.96
CA ILE A 12 -19.37 17.44 -30.08
C ILE A 12 -18.60 18.06 -28.90
N CYS A 13 -18.90 19.30 -28.54
CA CYS A 13 -18.29 19.97 -27.39
C CYS A 13 -18.61 19.24 -26.08
N ILE A 14 -19.86 18.82 -25.89
CA ILE A 14 -20.27 18.07 -24.69
C ILE A 14 -19.49 16.76 -24.60
N TRP A 15 -19.45 15.97 -25.67
CA TRP A 15 -18.70 14.72 -25.71
C TRP A 15 -17.20 14.91 -25.49
N LEU A 16 -16.61 15.95 -26.07
CA LEU A 16 -15.20 16.27 -25.87
C LEU A 16 -14.90 16.57 -24.40
N VAL A 17 -15.69 17.45 -23.78
CA VAL A 17 -15.52 17.81 -22.36
C VAL A 17 -15.75 16.60 -21.47
N LEU A 18 -16.78 15.80 -21.75
CA LEU A 18 -17.08 14.59 -20.97
C LEU A 18 -15.93 13.58 -21.05
N THR A 19 -15.41 13.35 -22.25
CA THR A 19 -14.29 12.42 -22.47
C THR A 19 -13.02 12.91 -21.78
N LEU A 20 -12.70 14.21 -21.89
CA LEU A 20 -11.57 14.79 -21.18
C LEU A 20 -11.71 14.65 -19.67
N PHE A 21 -12.91 14.92 -19.12
CA PHE A 21 -13.19 14.75 -17.71
C PHE A 21 -12.97 13.30 -17.25
N PHE A 22 -13.53 12.32 -17.98
CA PHE A 22 -13.33 10.91 -17.66
C PHE A 22 -11.86 10.49 -17.73
N LEU A 23 -11.12 10.94 -18.76
CA LEU A 23 -9.69 10.66 -18.87
C LEU A 23 -8.91 11.26 -17.70
N SER A 24 -9.19 12.50 -17.29
CA SER A 24 -8.56 13.12 -16.14
C SER A 24 -8.83 12.34 -14.84
N VAL A 25 -10.07 11.90 -14.62
CA VAL A 25 -10.43 11.08 -13.46
C VAL A 25 -9.69 9.74 -13.49
N LEU A 26 -9.64 9.07 -14.64
CA LEU A 26 -8.94 7.80 -14.78
C LEU A 26 -7.43 7.95 -14.58
N CYS A 27 -6.80 9.00 -15.11
CA CYS A 27 -5.38 9.29 -14.87
C CYS A 27 -5.13 9.53 -13.38
N ALA A 28 -5.94 10.36 -12.72
CA ALA A 28 -5.80 10.60 -11.28
C ALA A 28 -5.98 9.32 -10.44
N LEU A 29 -6.92 8.44 -10.84
CA LEU A 29 -7.10 7.13 -10.21
C LEU A 29 -5.93 6.19 -10.47
N GLN A 30 -5.35 6.19 -11.68
CA GLN A 30 -4.18 5.38 -12.01
C GLN A 30 -2.94 5.87 -11.26
N ASP A 31 -2.73 7.17 -11.16
CA ASP A 31 -1.65 7.77 -10.38
C ASP A 31 -1.83 7.46 -8.89
N GLY A 32 -3.05 7.59 -8.37
CA GLY A 32 -3.40 7.18 -7.02
C GLY A 32 -3.18 5.68 -6.79
N ALA A 33 -3.56 4.82 -7.74
CA ALA A 33 -3.36 3.38 -7.65
C ALA A 33 -1.88 3.00 -7.77
N ALA A 34 -1.09 3.71 -8.58
CA ALA A 34 0.35 3.53 -8.68
C ALA A 34 1.06 3.96 -7.39
N GLN A 35 0.62 5.06 -6.78
CA GLN A 35 1.05 5.52 -5.45
C GLN A 35 0.69 4.50 -4.36
N LEU A 36 -0.55 3.97 -4.38
CA LEU A 36 -0.93 2.88 -3.49
C LEU A 36 -0.11 1.62 -3.73
N LYS A 37 0.20 1.27 -4.98
CA LYS A 37 1.01 0.10 -5.33
C LYS A 37 2.46 0.28 -4.86
N ARG A 38 3.01 1.49 -4.95
CA ARG A 38 4.30 1.89 -4.37
C ARG A 38 4.29 1.75 -2.86
N LEU A 39 3.24 2.24 -2.20
CA LEU A 39 3.07 2.10 -0.76
C LEU A 39 2.89 0.64 -0.33
N HIS A 40 2.22 -0.18 -1.13
CA HIS A 40 2.01 -1.61 -0.87
C HIS A 40 3.26 -2.47 -1.17
N GLN A 41 4.21 -1.94 -1.96
CA GLN A 41 5.54 -2.54 -2.12
C GLN A 41 6.43 -2.34 -0.90
N VAL A 42 6.12 -1.40 -0.02
CA VAL A 42 6.90 -1.19 1.21
C VAL A 42 6.60 -2.31 2.21
N PRO A 43 7.60 -3.14 2.57
CA PRO A 43 7.38 -4.32 3.41
C PRO A 43 7.18 -3.98 4.90
N CYS A 44 7.20 -2.70 5.29
CA CYS A 44 7.12 -2.23 6.68
C CYS A 44 5.87 -2.68 7.45
N ASN A 45 4.71 -2.89 6.79
CA ASN A 45 3.52 -3.32 7.51
C ASN A 45 3.62 -4.77 8.05
N ARG A 46 4.51 -5.59 7.46
CA ARG A 46 4.72 -6.99 7.84
C ARG A 46 6.05 -7.21 8.56
N CYS A 47 6.71 -6.14 9.01
CA CYS A 47 8.00 -6.22 9.69
C CYS A 47 7.81 -6.47 11.20
N ALA A 48 8.62 -7.35 11.79
CA ALA A 48 8.58 -7.67 13.23
C ALA A 48 8.86 -6.46 14.14
N PHE A 49 9.55 -5.44 13.61
CA PHE A 49 9.88 -4.20 14.32
C PHE A 49 8.79 -3.11 14.19
N SER A 50 7.72 -3.37 13.42
CA SER A 50 6.56 -2.49 13.32
C SER A 50 5.54 -2.88 14.38
N THR A 51 5.29 -1.99 15.34
CA THR A 51 4.33 -2.23 16.44
C THR A 51 2.88 -2.05 15.99
N GLY A 52 2.63 -1.65 14.74
CA GLY A 52 1.28 -1.39 14.22
C GLY A 52 0.63 -0.11 14.76
N ASP A 53 1.29 0.60 15.68
CA ASP A 53 0.88 1.90 16.15
C ASP A 53 1.31 3.01 15.20
N HIS A 54 0.39 3.90 14.83
CA HIS A 54 0.64 5.06 13.98
C HIS A 54 1.70 6.04 14.55
N ARG A 55 1.98 5.94 15.86
CA ARG A 55 3.02 6.69 16.57
C ARG A 55 4.40 6.04 16.49
N LEU A 56 4.47 4.72 16.29
CA LEU A 56 5.72 3.94 16.24
C LEU A 56 5.82 3.19 14.90
N LYS A 57 6.33 3.88 13.87
CA LYS A 57 6.46 3.35 12.51
C LYS A 57 7.39 2.13 12.41
N CYS A 58 8.57 2.21 13.01
CA CYS A 58 9.58 1.16 13.10
C CYS A 58 10.56 1.55 14.22
N THR A 59 10.93 0.61 15.09
CA THR A 59 11.82 0.89 16.24
C THR A 59 13.30 1.05 15.85
N VAL A 60 13.73 0.45 14.73
CA VAL A 60 15.12 0.53 14.24
C VAL A 60 15.37 1.82 13.46
N ARG A 61 14.47 2.13 12.51
CA ARG A 61 14.61 3.30 11.61
C ARG A 61 13.28 4.07 11.48
N PRO A 62 12.89 4.89 12.47
CA PRO A 62 11.61 5.59 12.47
C PRO A 62 11.48 6.65 11.36
N CYS A 63 12.60 7.23 10.90
CA CYS A 63 12.60 8.25 9.86
C CYS A 63 12.47 7.69 8.44
N GLN A 64 12.89 6.45 8.21
CA GLN A 64 12.89 5.79 6.88
C GLN A 64 11.66 4.89 6.67
N ALA A 65 10.93 4.56 7.73
CA ALA A 65 9.77 3.68 7.68
C ALA A 65 8.63 4.25 6.81
N PHE A 66 7.97 3.39 6.03
CA PHE A 66 6.89 3.75 5.08
C PHE A 66 7.31 4.71 3.95
N SER A 67 8.61 4.83 3.68
CA SER A 67 9.16 5.57 2.54
C SER A 67 9.64 4.62 1.44
N GLU A 68 9.94 5.15 0.26
CA GLU A 68 10.51 4.41 -0.88
C GLU A 68 11.86 3.77 -0.52
N GLU A 69 12.62 4.39 0.38
CA GLU A 69 13.89 3.84 0.91
C GLU A 69 13.70 2.53 1.68
N ALA A 70 12.50 2.30 2.24
CA ALA A 70 12.20 1.09 2.99
C ALA A 70 11.84 -0.12 2.09
N ILE A 71 11.70 0.07 0.78
CA ILE A 71 11.47 -1.02 -0.18
C ILE A 71 12.65 -2.01 -0.15
N CYS A 72 13.88 -1.52 0.05
CA CYS A 72 15.11 -2.31 0.17
C CYS A 72 15.67 -2.29 1.60
N CYS A 73 14.81 -2.29 2.62
CA CYS A 73 15.26 -2.27 4.01
C CYS A 73 16.07 -3.53 4.36
N ILE A 74 17.33 -3.34 4.78
CA ILE A 74 18.25 -4.42 5.16
C ILE A 74 17.83 -5.10 6.47
N ASP A 75 17.18 -4.33 7.35
CA ASP A 75 16.71 -4.77 8.67
C ASP A 75 15.32 -5.42 8.60
N PHE A 76 14.83 -5.74 7.40
CA PHE A 76 13.50 -6.31 7.23
C PHE A 76 13.45 -7.77 7.74
N GLU A 77 12.77 -7.95 8.87
CA GLU A 77 12.45 -9.26 9.42
C GLU A 77 10.94 -9.49 9.26
N PRO A 78 10.48 -10.50 8.48
CA PRO A 78 9.05 -10.78 8.36
C PRO A 78 8.49 -11.21 9.72
N VAL A 79 7.31 -10.69 10.09
CA VAL A 79 6.56 -11.19 11.26
C VAL A 79 6.35 -12.68 11.05
N SER A 80 7.08 -13.49 11.81
CA SER A 80 6.87 -14.93 11.83
C SER A 80 5.52 -15.19 12.50
N ILE A 81 4.47 -15.25 11.67
CA ILE A 81 3.19 -15.81 12.09
C ILE A 81 3.46 -17.30 12.26
N LYS A 82 4.00 -17.68 13.43
CA LYS A 82 4.08 -19.09 13.81
C LYS A 82 2.63 -19.56 13.82
N PRO A 83 2.24 -20.54 12.99
CA PRO A 83 0.88 -21.05 13.01
C PRO A 83 0.59 -21.48 14.45
N ALA A 84 -0.62 -21.25 14.95
CA ALA A 84 -0.96 -21.50 16.36
C ALA A 84 -0.53 -22.90 16.85
N HIS A 85 -0.49 -23.88 15.94
CA HIS A 85 0.04 -25.22 16.18
C HIS A 85 1.56 -25.26 16.49
N LEU A 86 2.39 -24.42 15.86
CA LEU A 86 3.83 -24.32 16.17
C LEU A 86 4.10 -23.61 17.50
N TRP A 87 3.23 -22.71 17.97
CA TRP A 87 3.36 -22.11 19.31
C TRP A 87 3.19 -23.17 20.42
N LEU A 88 2.28 -24.13 20.23
CA LEU A 88 2.12 -25.28 21.14
C LEU A 88 3.40 -26.13 21.18
N ILE A 89 4.01 -26.42 20.03
CA ILE A 89 5.23 -27.23 19.97
C ILE A 89 6.43 -26.48 20.57
N GLN A 90 6.59 -25.18 20.29
CA GLN A 90 7.71 -24.38 20.81
C GLN A 90 7.63 -24.21 22.35
N SER A 91 6.43 -23.98 22.89
CA SER A 91 6.23 -23.87 24.35
C SER A 91 6.45 -25.20 25.08
N LEU A 92 6.16 -26.34 24.44
CA LEU A 92 6.52 -27.67 24.96
C LEU A 92 8.04 -27.95 24.96
N GLN A 93 8.80 -27.40 24.00
CA GLN A 93 10.26 -27.56 23.99
C GLN A 93 10.94 -26.65 25.03
N VAL A 94 10.48 -25.42 25.21
CA VAL A 94 11.04 -24.48 26.21
C VAL A 94 10.81 -24.98 27.64
N SER A 95 9.70 -25.67 27.91
CA SER A 95 9.41 -26.25 29.25
C SER A 95 10.25 -27.49 29.59
N LYS A 96 10.87 -28.17 28.60
CA LYS A 96 11.79 -29.28 28.87
C LYS A 96 13.25 -28.85 29.12
N LEU A 97 13.68 -27.66 28.69
CA LEU A 97 15.02 -27.14 29.00
C LEU A 97 15.11 -26.40 30.34
N GLY A 98 13.99 -25.96 30.92
CA GLY A 98 13.94 -25.28 32.23
C GLY A 98 13.71 -26.19 33.44
N ARG A 99 13.86 -27.51 33.27
CA ARG A 99 13.77 -28.49 34.37
C ARG A 99 14.93 -29.50 34.25
N SER A 100 16.15 -28.99 34.33
CA SER A 100 17.35 -29.73 34.70
C SER A 100 18.06 -28.99 35.82
#